data_AF-A0A2V4C574-F1
#
_entry.id   AF-A0A2V4C574-F1
#
_cell.length_a   1.000
_cell.length_b   1.000
_cell.length_c   1.000
_cell.angle_alpha   90.00
_cell.angle_beta   90.00
_cell.angle_gamma   90.00
#
_symmetry.space_group_name_H-M   'P 1'
#
loop_
_entity.id
_entity.type
_entity.pdbx_description
1 polymer ?
#
loop_
_entity_poly.entity_id
_entity_poly.type
_entity_poly.pdbx_seq_one_letter_code
_entity_poly.pdbx_strand_id
1 'polypeptide(L)'
;MEKITSKVLNLKPITLIFLFIIIPFISCIVTGIIQFIGIFANFEFIFPLILITLTIAGIIYFVWVWGVMYHIEEKVALDKKYFKIAYWIFFSHALIRFILSLEMDITKNPILLENTTWTILETAGSFYMMFVFASYIYISYFVGKKIHSLQENSRTHELLYFAAAWCFPIGISLLQARLLKQKTIFDIISK
;
A
#
# COMPACT_ATOMS: atom_id res chain seq x y z
N MET A 1 11.00 13.36 22.81
CA MET A 1 10.07 12.75 21.83
C MET A 1 10.57 13.18 20.47
N GLU A 2 11.03 12.24 19.62
CA GLU A 2 11.53 12.58 18.28
C GLU A 2 10.44 13.36 17.51
N LYS A 3 10.82 14.45 16.86
CA LYS A 3 9.87 15.42 16.33
C LYS A 3 9.28 14.88 15.02
N ILE A 4 8.12 14.22 15.11
CA ILE A 4 7.38 13.74 13.92
C ILE A 4 6.81 14.96 13.18
N THR A 5 7.43 15.31 12.05
CA THR A 5 7.03 16.48 11.23
C THR A 5 5.91 16.16 10.25
N SER A 6 5.69 14.88 9.91
CA SER A 6 4.64 14.46 8.97
C SER A 6 3.26 14.43 9.62
N LYS A 7 2.28 15.10 8.99
CA LYS A 7 0.86 15.05 9.41
C LYS A 7 0.28 13.62 9.36
N VAL A 8 0.64 12.83 8.34
CA VAL A 8 0.16 11.45 8.16
C VAL A 8 0.67 10.53 9.28
N LEU A 9 1.88 10.78 9.78
CA LEU A 9 2.43 10.04 10.93
C LEU A 9 1.84 10.47 12.27
N ASN A 10 1.06 11.56 12.33
CA ASN A 10 0.33 11.97 13.52
C ASN A 10 -1.12 11.49 13.52
N LEU A 11 -1.57 10.79 12.47
CA LEU A 11 -2.91 10.21 12.43
C LEU A 11 -3.05 9.12 13.49
N LYS A 12 -4.22 9.06 14.13
CA LYS A 12 -4.51 7.99 15.08
C LYS A 12 -4.57 6.66 14.31
N PRO A 13 -4.12 5.54 14.91
CA PRO A 13 -4.20 4.21 14.29
C PRO A 13 -5.60 3.86 13.81
N ILE A 14 -6.62 4.25 14.58
CA ILE A 14 -8.03 4.01 14.22
C ILE A 14 -8.41 4.72 12.92
N THR A 15 -7.87 5.91 12.65
CA THR A 15 -8.09 6.63 11.38
C THR A 15 -7.51 5.85 10.21
N LEU A 16 -6.35 5.21 10.38
CA LEU A 16 -5.77 4.34 9.34
C LEU A 16 -6.57 3.04 9.14
N ILE A 17 -7.15 2.47 10.20
CA ILE A 17 -8.10 1.34 10.08
C ILE A 17 -9.31 1.76 9.25
N PHE A 18 -9.88 2.94 9.52
CA PHE A 18 -11.00 3.46 8.74
C PHE A 18 -10.62 3.62 7.25
N LEU A 19 -9.49 4.26 6.98
CA LEU A 19 -9.04 4.57 5.62
C LEU A 19 -8.66 3.33 4.81
N PHE A 20 -7.96 2.37 5.41
CA PHE A 20 -7.41 1.23 4.67
C PHE A 20 -8.27 -0.03 4.70
N ILE A 21 -9.21 -0.16 5.64
CA ILE A 21 -10.03 -1.37 5.81
C ILE A 21 -11.50 -1.03 5.59
N ILE A 22 -12.04 -0.09 6.38
CA ILE A 22 -13.49 0.13 6.42
C ILE A 22 -13.98 0.79 5.12
N ILE A 23 -13.29 1.82 4.62
CA ILE A 23 -13.71 2.50 3.37
C ILE A 23 -13.68 1.57 2.15
N PRO A 24 -12.59 0.81 1.89
CA PRO A 24 -12.59 -0.17 0.80
C PRO A 24 -13.66 -1.24 0.98
N PHE A 25 -13.89 -1.72 2.20
CA PHE A 25 -14.91 -2.72 2.48
C PHE A 25 -16.34 -2.23 2.19
N ILE A 26 -16.68 -1.01 2.64
CA ILE A 26 -17.97 -0.37 2.31
C ILE A 26 -18.11 -0.20 0.80
N SER A 27 -17.03 0.19 0.12
CA SER A 27 -17.03 0.36 -1.33
C SER A 27 -17.34 -0.95 -2.05
N CYS A 28 -16.76 -2.07 -1.62
CA CYS A 28 -17.11 -3.39 -2.16
C CYS A 28 -18.57 -3.75 -1.94
N ILE A 29 -19.13 -3.49 -0.74
CA ILE A 29 -20.55 -3.75 -0.46
C ILE A 29 -21.45 -2.93 -1.39
N VAL A 30 -21.19 -1.62 -1.48
CA VAL A 30 -21.99 -0.71 -2.31
C VAL A 30 -21.90 -1.12 -3.78
N THR A 31 -20.70 -1.39 -4.30
CA THR A 31 -20.52 -1.89 -5.66
C THR A 31 -21.26 -3.21 -5.90
N GLY A 32 -21.21 -4.14 -4.95
CA GLY A 32 -21.94 -5.42 -5.05
C GLY A 32 -23.46 -5.24 -5.08
N ILE A 33 -24.02 -4.35 -4.24
CA ILE A 33 -25.45 -4.03 -4.24
C ILE A 33 -25.86 -3.41 -5.58
N ILE A 34 -25.06 -2.48 -6.10
CA ILE A 34 -25.37 -1.82 -7.37
C ILE A 34 -25.30 -2.81 -8.53
N GLN A 35 -24.29 -3.68 -8.57
CA GLN A 35 -24.20 -4.75 -9.57
C GLN A 35 -25.40 -5.70 -9.48
N PHE A 36 -25.80 -6.08 -8.28
CA PHE A 36 -26.98 -6.93 -8.06
C PHE A 36 -28.25 -6.27 -8.59
N ILE A 37 -28.51 -5.00 -8.27
CA ILE A 37 -29.66 -4.25 -8.80
C ILE A 37 -29.58 -4.15 -10.33
N GLY A 38 -28.40 -3.87 -10.88
CA GLY A 38 -28.18 -3.74 -12.33
C GLY A 38 -28.58 -4.97 -13.12
N ILE A 39 -28.35 -6.18 -12.56
CA ILE A 39 -28.79 -7.45 -13.16
C ILE A 39 -30.32 -7.50 -13.35
N PHE A 40 -31.09 -7.05 -12.35
CA PHE A 40 -32.57 -7.07 -12.43
C PHE A 40 -33.15 -5.88 -13.19
N ALA A 41 -32.48 -4.73 -13.16
CA ALA A 41 -32.93 -3.51 -13.82
C ALA A 41 -32.48 -3.42 -15.30
N ASN A 42 -31.69 -4.39 -15.79
CA ASN A 42 -31.06 -4.36 -17.10
C ASN A 42 -30.31 -3.03 -17.37
N PHE A 43 -29.59 -2.56 -16.35
CA PHE A 43 -28.83 -1.31 -16.37
C PHE A 43 -27.42 -1.58 -15.84
N GLU A 44 -26.41 -1.08 -16.56
CA GLU A 44 -25.01 -1.23 -16.20
C GLU A 44 -24.51 0.05 -15.53
N PHE A 45 -24.11 -0.06 -14.26
CA PHE A 45 -23.53 1.08 -13.52
C PHE A 45 -22.00 1.01 -13.53
N ILE A 46 -21.39 1.92 -14.28
CA ILE A 46 -19.94 2.00 -14.51
C ILE A 46 -19.33 3.06 -13.57
N PHE A 47 -19.52 2.92 -12.26
CA PHE A 47 -18.84 3.80 -11.30
C PHE A 47 -17.70 3.04 -10.61
N PRO A 48 -16.43 3.47 -10.78
CA PRO A 48 -15.27 2.72 -10.30
C PRO A 48 -15.00 2.97 -8.81
N LEU A 49 -16.01 2.82 -7.96
CA LEU A 49 -15.95 3.11 -6.51
C LEU A 49 -14.82 2.36 -5.80
N ILE A 50 -14.66 1.06 -6.12
CA ILE A 50 -13.58 0.23 -5.58
C ILE A 50 -12.21 0.79 -6.00
N LEU A 51 -12.05 1.14 -7.28
CA LEU A 51 -10.80 1.68 -7.79
C LEU A 51 -10.44 3.01 -7.11
N ILE A 52 -11.40 3.93 -6.98
CA ILE A 52 -11.18 5.23 -6.35
C ILE A 52 -10.74 5.06 -4.89
N THR A 53 -11.43 4.20 -4.14
CA THR A 53 -11.12 3.99 -2.73
C THR A 53 -9.79 3.28 -2.51
N LEU A 54 -9.45 2.28 -3.34
CA LEU A 54 -8.13 1.66 -3.33
C LEU A 54 -7.02 2.65 -3.72
N THR A 55 -7.29 3.58 -4.63
CA THR A 55 -6.32 4.62 -5.05
C THR A 55 -6.04 5.59 -3.91
N ILE A 56 -7.08 6.07 -3.22
CA ILE A 56 -6.94 6.94 -2.04
C ILE A 56 -6.13 6.22 -0.94
N ALA A 57 -6.46 4.96 -0.66
CA ALA A 57 -5.70 4.12 0.26
C ALA A 57 -4.23 3.98 -0.17
N GLY A 58 -3.98 3.72 -1.46
CA GLY A 58 -2.63 3.66 -2.01
C GLY A 58 -1.84 4.96 -1.82
N ILE A 59 -2.43 6.12 -2.11
CA ILE A 59 -1.78 7.43 -1.91
C ILE A 59 -1.41 7.63 -0.44
N ILE A 60 -2.34 7.36 0.49
CA ILE A 60 -2.07 7.49 1.92
C ILE A 60 -0.95 6.54 2.36
N TYR A 61 -0.92 5.31 1.83
CA TYR A 61 0.15 4.34 2.06
C TYR A 61 1.51 4.89 1.63
N PHE A 62 1.63 5.37 0.39
CA PHE A 62 2.87 5.92 -0.15
C PHE A 62 3.38 7.10 0.67
N VAL A 63 2.49 8.04 1.01
CA VAL A 63 2.83 9.19 1.87
C VAL A 63 3.24 8.74 3.27
N TRP A 64 2.59 7.72 3.83
CA TRP A 64 2.94 7.17 5.13
C TRP A 64 4.34 6.53 5.11
N VAL A 65 4.63 5.67 4.14
CA VAL A 65 5.96 5.04 3.96
C VAL A 65 7.05 6.10 3.80
N TRP A 66 6.81 7.11 2.97
CA TRP A 66 7.73 8.22 2.79
C TRP A 66 7.94 9.01 4.10
N GLY A 67 6.85 9.24 4.83
CA GLY A 67 6.86 9.85 6.16
C GLY A 67 7.76 9.08 7.12
N VAL A 68 7.58 7.77 7.26
CA VAL A 68 8.42 6.94 8.12
C VAL A 68 9.89 7.11 7.74
N MET A 69 10.22 7.07 6.45
CA MET A 69 11.60 7.07 5.99
C MET A 69 12.31 8.42 6.07
N TYR A 70 11.61 9.56 5.98
CA TYR A 70 12.25 10.87 5.89
C TYR A 70 11.85 11.88 6.98
N HIS A 71 10.72 11.68 7.66
CA HIS A 71 10.22 12.62 8.67
C HIS A 71 10.35 12.11 10.11
N ILE A 72 11.09 11.02 10.30
CA ILE A 72 11.50 10.52 11.61
C ILE A 72 13.03 10.47 11.66
N GLU A 73 13.60 11.11 12.68
CA GLU A 73 15.03 11.13 12.96
C GLU A 73 15.52 9.71 13.28
N GLU A 74 16.68 9.34 12.74
CA GLU A 74 17.18 7.97 12.86
C GLU A 74 18.16 7.84 14.01
N LYS A 75 18.05 6.75 14.79
CA LYS A 75 19.10 6.35 15.73
C LYS A 75 20.30 5.73 15.01
N VAL A 76 20.13 5.23 13.79
CA VAL A 76 21.15 4.52 12.99
C VAL A 76 21.10 5.01 11.55
N ALA A 77 22.25 5.35 10.97
CA ALA A 77 22.35 5.78 9.57
C ALA A 77 21.94 4.64 8.61
N LEU A 78 20.81 4.81 7.92
CA LEU A 78 20.36 3.90 6.87
C LEU A 78 20.69 4.46 5.48
N ASP A 79 21.29 3.65 4.60
CA ASP A 79 21.43 4.02 3.18
C ASP A 79 20.06 3.99 2.49
N LYS A 80 19.61 5.16 2.05
CA LYS A 80 18.29 5.36 1.45
C LYS A 80 18.30 5.31 -0.08
N LYS A 81 19.46 5.15 -0.73
CA LYS A 81 19.55 5.19 -2.20
C LYS A 81 18.68 4.11 -2.84
N TYR A 82 18.90 2.86 -2.44
CA TYR A 82 18.13 1.72 -2.95
C TYR A 82 16.68 1.75 -2.50
N PHE A 83 16.38 2.32 -1.33
CA PHE A 83 15.01 2.53 -0.88
C PHE A 83 14.25 3.46 -1.84
N LYS A 84 14.85 4.59 -2.25
CA LYS A 84 14.21 5.51 -3.22
C LYS A 84 13.91 4.80 -4.54
N ILE A 85 14.84 4.00 -5.05
CA ILE A 85 14.67 3.26 -6.30
C ILE A 85 13.48 2.29 -6.16
N ALA A 86 13.47 1.46 -5.12
CA ALA A 86 12.38 0.52 -4.85
C ALA A 86 11.03 1.24 -4.68
N TYR A 87 11.01 2.34 -3.93
CA TYR A 87 9.82 3.16 -3.73
C TYR A 87 9.25 3.67 -5.06
N TRP A 88 10.09 4.20 -5.95
CA TRP A 88 9.65 4.71 -7.25
C TRP A 88 9.20 3.59 -8.21
N ILE A 89 9.84 2.41 -8.19
CA ILE A 89 9.36 1.25 -8.94
C ILE A 89 7.95 0.87 -8.47
N PHE A 90 7.74 0.72 -7.16
CA PHE A 90 6.44 0.36 -6.60
C PHE A 90 5.37 1.43 -6.87
N PHE A 91 5.72 2.72 -6.73
CA PHE A 91 4.85 3.84 -7.04
C PHE A 91 4.46 3.88 -8.52
N SER A 92 5.43 3.69 -9.43
CA SER A 92 5.15 3.66 -10.87
C SER A 92 4.17 2.55 -11.25
N HIS A 93 4.26 1.39 -10.60
CA HIS A 93 3.33 0.29 -10.84
C HIS A 93 1.91 0.63 -10.40
N ALA A 94 1.76 1.22 -9.20
CA ALA A 94 0.46 1.66 -8.72
C ALA A 94 -0.18 2.70 -9.65
N LEU A 95 0.63 3.64 -10.17
CA LEU A 95 0.17 4.64 -11.13
C LEU A 95 -0.26 4.00 -12.46
N ILE A 96 0.53 3.09 -13.03
CA ILE A 96 0.19 2.37 -14.27
C ILE A 96 -1.11 1.59 -14.07
N ARG A 97 -1.27 0.87 -12.95
CA ARG A 97 -2.48 0.11 -12.64
C ARG A 97 -3.70 1.02 -12.49
N PHE A 98 -3.55 2.18 -11.87
CA PHE A 98 -4.62 3.18 -11.80
C PHE A 98 -5.05 3.65 -13.19
N ILE A 99 -4.10 4.07 -14.04
CA ILE A 99 -4.38 4.53 -15.41
C ILE A 99 -5.05 3.44 -16.23
N LEU A 100 -4.54 2.20 -16.20
CA LEU A 100 -5.13 1.06 -16.91
C LEU A 100 -6.53 0.70 -16.42
N SER A 101 -6.84 0.97 -15.14
CA SER A 101 -8.15 0.66 -14.56
C SER A 101 -9.20 1.75 -14.81
N LEU A 102 -8.80 2.93 -15.31
CA LEU A 102 -9.72 4.01 -15.69
C LEU A 102 -10.44 3.78 -17.04
N GLU A 103 -10.52 2.52 -17.50
CA GLU A 103 -11.14 2.14 -18.78
C GLU A 103 -10.59 2.92 -19.99
N MET A 104 -9.35 3.40 -19.92
CA MET A 104 -8.70 3.86 -21.14
C MET A 104 -8.44 2.62 -22.01
N ASP A 105 -9.29 2.43 -23.01
CA ASP A 105 -9.22 1.41 -24.05
C ASP A 105 -8.00 1.69 -24.97
N ILE A 106 -6.80 1.78 -24.38
CA ILE A 106 -5.57 2.23 -25.07
C ILE A 106 -5.10 1.19 -26.09
N THR A 107 -5.51 -0.08 -25.96
CA THR A 107 -5.19 -1.10 -26.96
C THR A 107 -6.22 -2.23 -26.94
N LYS A 108 -7.40 -1.97 -27.53
CA LYS A 108 -8.17 -3.01 -28.23
C LYS A 108 -8.18 -2.69 -29.72
N ASN A 109 -6.99 -2.64 -30.31
CA ASN A 109 -6.91 -2.69 -31.77
C ASN A 109 -6.47 -4.11 -32.15
N PRO A 110 -7.39 -5.00 -32.52
CA PRO A 110 -7.09 -6.41 -32.82
C PRO A 110 -6.31 -6.61 -34.13
N ILE A 111 -5.90 -5.52 -34.81
CA ILE A 111 -5.43 -5.53 -36.20
C ILE A 111 -3.90 -5.46 -36.31
N LEU A 112 -3.18 -5.16 -35.23
CA LEU A 112 -1.72 -5.13 -35.23
C LEU A 112 -1.26 -5.90 -34.01
N LEU A 113 -0.67 -7.09 -34.18
CA LEU A 113 0.44 -7.64 -33.39
C LEU A 113 0.60 -9.14 -33.68
N GLU A 114 1.66 -9.49 -34.39
CA GLU A 114 2.14 -10.87 -34.53
C GLU A 114 2.43 -11.49 -33.16
N ASN A 115 2.23 -12.80 -33.05
CA ASN A 115 2.36 -13.62 -31.83
C ASN A 115 3.65 -13.31 -31.02
N THR A 116 4.75 -13.03 -31.71
CA THR A 116 6.08 -12.74 -31.15
C THR A 116 6.15 -11.45 -30.33
N THR A 117 5.49 -10.37 -30.79
CA THR A 117 5.54 -9.07 -30.09
C THR A 117 4.73 -9.09 -28.80
N TRP A 118 3.63 -9.85 -28.78
CA TRP A 118 2.85 -10.09 -27.58
C TRP A 118 3.64 -10.89 -26.54
N THR A 119 4.32 -11.96 -26.95
CA THR A 119 5.19 -12.74 -26.05
C THR A 119 6.30 -11.87 -25.43
N ILE A 120 6.89 -10.94 -26.19
CA ILE A 120 7.90 -10.00 -25.67
C ILE A 120 7.28 -9.06 -24.63
N LEU A 121 6.10 -8.51 -24.88
CA LEU A 121 5.38 -7.63 -23.95
C LEU A 121 4.96 -8.36 -22.67
N GLU A 122 4.43 -9.57 -22.76
CA GLU A 122 4.09 -10.40 -21.59
C GLU A 122 5.32 -10.74 -20.75
N THR A 123 6.43 -11.06 -21.41
CA THR A 123 7.70 -11.36 -20.74
C THR A 123 8.23 -10.13 -20.02
N ALA A 124 8.24 -8.96 -20.68
CA ALA A 124 8.64 -7.68 -20.08
C ALA A 124 7.74 -7.29 -18.91
N GLY A 125 6.42 -7.46 -19.06
CA GLY A 125 5.44 -7.26 -18.00
C GLY A 125 5.70 -8.16 -16.79
N SER A 126 6.01 -9.43 -17.03
CA SER A 126 6.33 -10.41 -15.99
C SER A 126 7.61 -10.05 -15.23
N PHE A 127 8.67 -9.65 -15.92
CA PHE A 127 9.88 -9.13 -15.28
C PHE A 127 9.62 -7.87 -14.46
N TYR A 128 8.83 -6.93 -14.99
CA TYR A 128 8.44 -5.75 -14.26
C TYR A 128 7.68 -6.09 -12.98
N MET A 129 6.72 -7.02 -13.01
CA MET A 129 6.01 -7.49 -11.82
C MET A 129 6.94 -8.10 -10.78
N MET A 130 7.97 -8.84 -11.20
CA MET A 130 8.99 -9.37 -10.30
C MET A 130 9.78 -8.25 -9.61
N PHE A 131 10.18 -7.21 -10.36
CA PHE A 131 10.85 -6.03 -9.78
C PHE A 131 9.94 -5.26 -8.82
N VAL A 132 8.66 -5.14 -9.13
CA VAL A 132 7.66 -4.52 -8.26
C VAL A 132 7.51 -5.30 -6.96
N PHE A 133 7.41 -6.63 -7.03
CA PHE A 133 7.31 -7.47 -5.84
C PHE A 133 8.56 -7.41 -4.97
N ALA A 134 9.76 -7.50 -5.58
CA ALA A 134 11.02 -7.33 -4.88
C ALA A 134 11.14 -5.95 -4.24
N SER A 135 10.69 -4.90 -4.94
CA SER A 135 10.66 -3.53 -4.43
C SER A 135 9.74 -3.41 -3.22
N TYR A 136 8.57 -4.03 -3.27
CA TYR A 136 7.63 -4.05 -2.15
C TYR A 136 8.22 -4.72 -0.91
N ILE A 137 8.81 -5.90 -1.05
CA ILE A 137 9.53 -6.58 0.04
C ILE A 137 10.62 -5.68 0.63
N TYR A 138 11.41 -5.04 -0.24
CA TYR A 138 12.51 -4.18 0.18
C TYR A 138 12.02 -2.93 0.95
N ILE A 139 10.93 -2.30 0.48
CA ILE A 139 10.27 -1.19 1.17
C ILE A 139 9.80 -1.63 2.56
N SER A 140 9.07 -2.76 2.65
CA SER A 140 8.58 -3.29 3.92
C SER A 140 9.71 -3.62 4.89
N TYR A 141 10.82 -4.17 4.39
CA TYR A 141 12.03 -4.43 5.19
C TYR A 141 12.60 -3.13 5.77
N PHE A 142 12.80 -2.11 4.93
CA PHE A 142 13.36 -0.83 5.36
C PHE A 142 12.46 -0.09 6.37
N VAL A 143 11.16 -0.07 6.11
CA VAL A 143 10.17 0.51 7.04
C VAL A 143 10.20 -0.26 8.36
N GLY A 144 10.17 -1.59 8.32
CA GLY A 144 10.20 -2.44 9.50
C GLY A 144 11.45 -2.21 10.34
N LYS A 145 12.62 -2.21 9.69
CA LYS A 145 13.92 -1.94 10.33
C LYS A 145 13.98 -0.55 10.94
N LYS A 146 13.49 0.47 10.23
CA LYS A 146 13.44 1.83 10.73
C LYS A 146 12.56 1.91 11.98
N ILE A 147 11.34 1.41 11.93
CA ILE A 147 10.43 1.41 13.09
C ILE A 147 11.01 0.62 14.26
N HIS A 148 11.65 -0.53 14.00
CA HIS A 148 12.33 -1.30 15.03
C HIS A 148 13.43 -0.49 15.72
N SER A 149 14.29 0.19 14.95
CA SER A 149 15.38 1.02 15.49
C SER A 149 14.89 2.17 16.38
N LEU A 150 13.69 2.69 16.12
CA LEU A 150 13.07 3.75 16.91
C LEU A 150 12.52 3.24 18.24
N GLN A 151 12.20 1.94 18.33
CA GLN A 151 11.66 1.32 19.52
C GLN A 151 12.79 0.83 20.42
N GLU A 152 12.89 1.38 21.63
CA GLU A 152 13.89 0.97 22.64
C GLU A 152 13.64 -0.44 23.22
N ASN A 153 12.63 -1.14 22.71
CA ASN A 153 12.17 -2.42 23.24
C ASN A 153 12.81 -3.58 22.49
N SER A 154 13.80 -4.23 23.12
CA SER A 154 14.51 -5.42 22.61
C SER A 154 13.62 -6.67 22.49
N ARG A 155 12.38 -6.64 22.99
CA ARG A 155 11.50 -7.82 23.04
C ARG A 155 10.90 -8.22 21.70
N THR A 156 10.76 -7.29 20.74
CA THR A 156 10.13 -7.62 19.46
C THR A 156 11.17 -7.69 18.35
N HIS A 157 11.26 -8.85 17.71
CA HIS A 157 12.22 -9.10 16.63
C HIS A 157 11.93 -8.22 15.41
N GLU A 158 12.97 -7.76 14.72
CA GLU A 158 12.90 -6.99 13.46
C GLU A 158 11.95 -7.63 12.44
N LEU A 159 11.93 -8.96 12.38
CA LEU A 159 11.07 -9.76 11.50
C LEU A 159 9.57 -9.50 11.72
N LEU A 160 9.13 -9.21 12.94
CA LEU A 160 7.71 -8.91 13.22
C LEU A 160 7.31 -7.52 12.71
N TYR A 161 8.22 -6.53 12.78
CA TYR A 161 7.99 -5.22 12.20
C TYR A 161 7.98 -5.27 10.68
N PHE A 162 8.87 -6.08 10.09
CA PHE A 162 8.85 -6.39 8.67
C PHE A 162 7.53 -7.07 8.26
N ALA A 163 7.11 -8.12 8.95
CA ALA A 163 5.85 -8.81 8.68
C ALA A 163 4.65 -7.86 8.79
N ALA A 164 4.62 -6.97 9.78
CA ALA A 164 3.59 -5.95 9.88
C ALA A 164 3.66 -4.93 8.73
N ALA A 165 4.85 -4.52 8.28
CA ALA A 165 4.99 -3.60 7.15
C ALA A 165 4.65 -4.28 5.81
N TRP A 166 4.79 -5.61 5.72
CA TRP A 166 4.36 -6.41 4.58
C TRP A 166 2.85 -6.65 4.61
N CYS A 167 2.23 -6.89 5.77
CA CYS A 167 0.79 -7.16 5.84
C CYS A 167 -0.09 -5.90 5.67
N PHE A 168 0.07 -5.16 4.57
CA PHE A 168 -0.86 -4.10 4.16
C PHE A 168 -2.24 -4.70 3.88
N PRO A 169 -3.35 -4.08 4.35
CA PRO A 169 -3.44 -2.82 5.09
C PRO A 169 -3.31 -2.90 6.61
N ILE A 170 -3.51 -4.08 7.20
CA ILE A 170 -3.72 -4.26 8.64
C ILE A 170 -2.49 -3.85 9.46
N GLY A 171 -1.30 -4.23 9.00
CA GLY A 171 -0.08 -4.03 9.79
C GLY A 171 0.37 -2.58 9.89
N ILE A 172 -0.09 -1.68 9.03
CA ILE A 172 0.24 -0.24 9.13
C ILE A 172 -0.39 0.40 10.35
N SER A 173 -1.66 0.11 10.60
CA SER A 173 -2.34 0.63 11.78
C SER A 173 -1.65 0.15 13.07
N LEU A 174 -1.14 -1.08 13.07
CA LEU A 174 -0.37 -1.63 14.19
C LEU A 174 1.00 -0.94 14.34
N LEU A 175 1.72 -0.74 13.24
CA LEU A 175 3.00 -0.02 13.23
C LEU A 175 2.82 1.44 13.66
N GLN A 176 1.74 2.09 13.23
CA GLN A 176 1.37 3.44 13.61
C GLN A 176 1.09 3.55 15.12
N ALA A 177 0.37 2.59 15.70
CA ALA A 177 0.12 2.56 17.13
C ALA A 177 1.42 2.45 17.93
N ARG A 178 2.35 1.60 17.48
CA ARG A 178 3.68 1.48 18.09
C ARG A 178 4.50 2.76 17.97
N LEU A 179 4.51 3.41 16.79
CA LEU A 179 5.17 4.70 16.60
C LEU A 179 4.66 5.77 17.57
N LEU A 180 3.34 5.80 17.81
CA LEU A 180 2.70 6.74 18.72
C LEU A 180 2.69 6.30 20.19
N LYS A 181 3.34 5.18 20.53
CA LYS A 181 3.34 4.56 21.87
C LYS A 181 1.94 4.34 22.44
N GLN A 182 0.97 4.06 21.57
CA GLN A 182 -0.41 3.75 21.94
C GLN A 182 -0.58 2.24 22.14
N LYS A 183 -1.34 1.84 23.17
CA LYS A 183 -1.74 0.44 23.33
C LYS A 183 -2.57 0.00 22.14
N THR A 184 -2.22 -1.14 21.56
CA THR A 184 -3.03 -1.78 20.52
C THR A 184 -4.10 -2.68 21.15
N ILE A 185 -5.14 -3.00 20.38
CA ILE A 185 -6.17 -3.98 20.78
C ILE A 185 -5.52 -5.33 21.13
N PHE A 186 -4.45 -5.72 20.43
CA PHE A 186 -3.70 -6.94 20.73
C PHE A 186 -3.00 -6.90 22.10
N ASP A 187 -2.51 -5.74 22.54
CA ASP A 187 -1.92 -5.57 23.88
C ASP A 187 -2.99 -5.66 24.99
N ILE A 188 -4.26 -5.44 24.65
CA ILE A 188 -5.40 -5.55 25.57
C ILE A 188 -5.88 -7.00 25.66
N ILE A 189 -5.89 -7.73 24.54
CA ILE A 189 -6.32 -9.14 24.48
C ILE A 189 -5.27 -10.09 25.07
N SER A 190 -3.99 -9.73 25.05
CA SER A 190 -2.88 -10.52 25.60
C SER A 190 -2.77 -10.50 27.14
N LYS A 191 -3.74 -9.91 27.86
CA LYS A 191 -3.78 -9.81 29.32
C LYS A 191 -4.88 -10.69 29.90
#